data_AF-A0A5H2YFV0-F1
#
_entry.id   AF-A0A5H2YFV0-F1
#
_cell.length_a   1.000
_cell.length_b   1.000
_cell.length_c   1.000
_cell.angle_alpha   90.00
_cell.angle_beta   90.00
_cell.angle_gamma   90.00
#
_symmetry.space_group_name_H-M   'P 1'
#
loop_
_entity.id
_entity.type
_entity.pdbx_description
1 polymer ?
#
loop_
_entity_poly.entity_id
_entity_poly.type
_entity_poly.pdbx_seq_one_letter_code
_entity_poly.pdbx_strand_id
1 'polypeptide(L)'
;MPQRPAVFQIDAIESYFHGVTQDQHWNGFACPLFSFEEAQRLMVLNNHTDFCGQIVYDAEQDAFLFHEFGIESGERPDAYKAVLIDGQKLYPVGAFSWCWQDVSDDDTAQFSAHLVRELSEMKRLGMNVPDKAIALATNEKAVAEHVDMGVSDAADLIIQLAAL
;
A
#
# COMPACT_ATOMS: atom_id res chain seq x y z
N MET A 1 19.92 -7.67 2.19
CA MET A 1 19.49 -7.56 0.78
C MET A 1 19.25 -6.09 0.51
N PRO A 2 19.57 -5.55 -0.68
CA PRO A 2 19.18 -4.19 -1.02
C PRO A 2 17.66 -4.08 -1.04
N GLN A 3 17.13 -2.95 -0.59
CA GLN A 3 15.70 -2.65 -0.71
C GLN A 3 15.43 -2.18 -2.14
N ARG A 4 14.47 -2.80 -2.84
CA ARG A 4 13.97 -2.29 -4.12
C ARG A 4 12.52 -1.84 -3.98
N PRO A 5 12.10 -0.75 -4.65
CA PRO A 5 10.68 -0.42 -4.80
C PRO A 5 9.92 -1.59 -5.42
N ALA A 6 8.70 -1.82 -4.95
CA ALA A 6 7.81 -2.86 -5.46
C ALA A 6 6.35 -2.46 -5.27
N VAL A 7 5.47 -3.07 -6.07
CA VAL A 7 4.02 -2.93 -5.96
C VAL A 7 3.42 -4.27 -5.54
N PHE A 8 2.55 -4.24 -4.54
CA PHE A 8 1.94 -5.42 -3.98
C PHE A 8 0.42 -5.40 -4.09
N GLN A 9 -0.17 -6.58 -4.16
CA GLN A 9 -1.61 -6.80 -4.09
C GLN A 9 -1.96 -7.95 -3.16
N ILE A 10 -3.19 -7.93 -2.67
CA ILE A 10 -3.80 -9.02 -1.91
C ILE A 10 -5.25 -9.16 -2.33
N ASP A 11 -5.70 -10.39 -2.54
CA ASP A 11 -7.03 -10.68 -3.12
C ASP A 11 -8.19 -10.05 -2.33
N ALA A 12 -8.01 -9.84 -1.02
CA ALA A 12 -9.04 -9.29 -0.15
C ALA A 12 -9.25 -7.77 -0.30
N ILE A 13 -8.31 -7.04 -0.88
CA ILE A 13 -8.34 -5.57 -0.95
C ILE A 13 -8.02 -5.11 -2.38
N GLU A 14 -9.01 -4.50 -3.03
CA GLU A 14 -8.88 -4.00 -4.40
C GLU A 14 -8.06 -2.69 -4.46
N SER A 15 -6.74 -2.81 -4.33
CA SER A 15 -5.79 -1.71 -4.43
C SER A 15 -4.37 -2.20 -4.68
N TYR A 16 -3.56 -1.38 -5.36
CA TYR A 16 -2.11 -1.50 -5.37
C TYR A 16 -1.52 -0.90 -4.10
N PHE A 17 -0.56 -1.59 -3.49
CA PHE A 17 0.21 -1.11 -2.34
C PHE A 17 1.67 -0.89 -2.71
N HIS A 18 2.16 0.34 -2.55
CA HIS A 18 3.52 0.73 -2.94
C HIS A 18 4.46 0.62 -1.74
N GLY A 19 5.41 -0.30 -1.82
CA GLY A 19 6.37 -0.53 -0.75
C GLY A 19 7.76 -0.83 -1.28
N VAL A 20 8.54 -1.52 -0.44
CA VAL A 20 9.83 -2.09 -0.82
C VAL A 20 9.85 -3.58 -0.51
N THR A 21 10.72 -4.29 -1.21
CA THR A 21 10.98 -5.71 -0.98
C THR A 21 12.47 -5.97 -0.81
N GLN A 22 12.77 -7.03 -0.06
CA GLN A 22 14.09 -7.64 0.06
C GLN A 22 14.15 -9.00 -0.69
N ASP A 23 13.21 -9.22 -1.62
CA ASP A 23 12.96 -10.47 -2.35
C ASP A 23 12.71 -11.68 -1.43
N GLN A 24 12.19 -11.39 -0.23
CA GLN A 24 11.80 -12.40 0.75
C GLN A 24 10.42 -12.95 0.41
N HIS A 25 10.28 -14.27 0.59
CA HIS A 25 9.04 -14.97 0.32
C HIS A 25 8.71 -15.94 1.48
N TRP A 26 7.42 -16.09 1.76
CA TRP A 26 6.87 -17.07 2.70
C TRP A 26 5.82 -17.91 1.97
N ASN A 27 6.06 -19.22 1.86
CA ASN A 27 5.22 -20.14 1.08
C ASN A 27 4.96 -19.70 -0.37
N GLY A 28 5.90 -18.95 -0.98
CA GLY A 28 5.78 -18.40 -2.32
C GLY A 28 5.14 -17.01 -2.40
N PHE A 29 4.60 -16.48 -1.30
CA PHE A 29 4.04 -15.14 -1.23
C PHE A 29 5.08 -14.10 -0.83
N ALA A 30 4.95 -12.89 -1.34
CA ALA A 30 5.87 -11.79 -1.07
C ALA A 30 5.82 -11.36 0.40
N CYS A 31 6.93 -10.82 0.90
CA CYS A 31 7.02 -10.24 2.23
C CYS A 31 7.27 -8.73 2.11
N PRO A 32 6.21 -7.91 1.97
CA PRO A 32 6.35 -6.48 1.72
C PRO A 32 6.79 -5.70 2.95
N LEU A 33 7.35 -4.53 2.70
CA LEU A 33 7.69 -3.53 3.71
C LEU A 33 7.11 -2.18 3.26
N PHE A 34 6.27 -1.58 4.09
CA PHE A 34 5.52 -0.36 3.76
C PHE A 34 6.01 0.86 4.52
N SER A 35 5.85 2.07 3.97
CA SER A 35 5.98 3.29 4.77
C SER A 35 4.86 3.37 5.81
N PHE A 36 4.95 4.31 6.75
CA PHE A 36 3.88 4.53 7.71
C PHE A 36 2.57 4.91 7.02
N GLU A 37 2.63 5.83 6.06
CA GLU A 37 1.48 6.33 5.32
C GLU A 37 0.79 5.21 4.53
N GLU A 38 1.58 4.35 3.89
CA GLU A 38 1.04 3.23 3.12
C GLU A 38 0.44 2.15 4.02
N ALA A 39 1.09 1.86 5.15
CA ALA A 39 0.53 0.95 6.15
C ALA A 39 -0.75 1.50 6.80
N GLN A 40 -0.86 2.81 6.99
CA GLN A 40 -2.11 3.46 7.42
C GLN A 40 -3.20 3.34 6.36
N ARG A 41 -2.85 3.51 5.08
CA ARG A 41 -3.80 3.35 3.97
C ARG A 41 -4.33 1.92 3.90
N LEU A 42 -3.44 0.93 4.01
CA LEU A 42 -3.78 -0.49 4.14
C LEU A 42 -4.72 -0.74 5.33
N MET A 43 -4.40 -0.19 6.52
CA MET A 43 -5.26 -0.28 7.69
C MET A 43 -6.67 0.24 7.42
N VAL A 44 -6.80 1.43 6.83
CA VAL A 44 -8.10 2.02 6.49
C VAL A 44 -8.86 1.13 5.51
N LEU A 45 -8.22 0.70 4.42
CA LEU A 45 -8.87 -0.14 3.40
C LEU A 45 -9.30 -1.50 3.96
N ASN A 46 -8.41 -2.18 4.70
CA ASN A 46 -8.73 -3.45 5.36
C ASN A 46 -9.95 -3.30 6.27
N ASN A 47 -9.99 -2.26 7.09
CA ASN A 47 -11.06 -2.05 8.06
C ASN A 47 -12.40 -1.64 7.43
N HIS A 48 -12.40 -1.25 6.14
CA HIS A 48 -13.60 -1.07 5.35
C HIS A 48 -14.12 -2.39 4.73
N THR A 49 -13.37 -3.48 4.83
CA THR A 49 -13.81 -4.82 4.42
C THR A 49 -14.39 -5.58 5.61
N ASP A 50 -15.44 -6.36 5.39
CA ASP A 50 -16.07 -7.20 6.43
C ASP A 50 -15.39 -8.59 6.57
N PHE A 51 -14.32 -8.85 5.83
CA PHE A 51 -13.90 -10.22 5.53
C PHE A 51 -12.83 -10.82 6.45
N CYS A 52 -11.84 -10.04 6.93
CA CYS A 52 -10.61 -10.65 7.45
C CYS A 52 -10.26 -10.27 8.90
N GLY A 53 -10.70 -9.12 9.40
CA GLY A 53 -10.33 -8.64 10.73
C GLY A 53 -10.13 -7.13 10.75
N GLN A 54 -9.67 -6.60 11.89
CA GLN A 54 -9.39 -5.18 12.07
C GLN A 54 -7.92 -4.92 12.37
N ILE A 55 -7.35 -3.92 11.72
CA ILE A 55 -6.01 -3.42 11.98
C ILE A 55 -6.13 -2.13 12.81
N VAL A 56 -5.33 -2.02 13.87
CA VAL A 56 -5.20 -0.79 14.67
C VAL A 56 -3.72 -0.45 14.81
N TYR A 57 -3.37 0.82 14.65
CA TYR A 57 -2.01 1.27 14.95
C TYR A 57 -1.82 1.51 16.46
N ASP A 58 -0.82 0.87 17.04
CA ASP A 58 -0.37 1.04 18.42
C ASP A 58 0.91 1.88 18.44
N ALA A 59 0.82 3.10 18.97
CA ALA A 59 1.92 4.04 19.03
C ALA A 59 2.96 3.71 20.13
N GLU A 60 2.59 2.97 21.17
CA GLU A 60 3.53 2.56 22.23
C GLU A 60 4.46 1.45 21.72
N GLN A 61 3.91 0.53 20.92
CA GLN A 61 4.62 -0.58 20.32
C GLN A 61 5.23 -0.25 18.95
N ASP A 62 4.87 0.91 18.36
CA ASP A 62 5.19 1.31 16.99
C ASP A 62 4.87 0.18 16.01
N ALA A 63 3.60 -0.25 16.02
CA ALA A 63 3.16 -1.46 15.34
C ALA A 63 1.74 -1.36 14.81
N PHE A 64 1.48 -2.03 13.69
CA PHE A 64 0.11 -2.30 13.25
C PHE A 64 -0.33 -3.65 13.84
N LEU A 65 -1.43 -3.64 14.60
CA LEU A 65 -1.99 -4.79 15.30
C LEU A 65 -3.21 -5.30 14.54
N PHE A 66 -3.15 -6.53 14.03
CA PHE A 66 -4.26 -7.18 13.36
C PHE A 66 -5.04 -8.10 14.31
N HIS A 67 -6.35 -7.92 14.34
CA HIS A 67 -7.30 -8.68 15.14
C HIS A 67 -8.24 -9.43 14.19
N GLU A 68 -8.07 -10.74 14.08
CA GLU A 68 -8.93 -11.59 13.25
C GLU A 68 -10.36 -11.66 13.81
N PHE A 69 -11.37 -11.61 12.93
CA PHE A 69 -12.76 -11.76 13.35
C PHE A 69 -13.08 -13.20 13.73
N GLY A 70 -13.90 -13.39 14.77
CA GLY A 70 -14.40 -14.72 15.15
C GLY A 70 -13.45 -15.55 16.02
N ILE A 71 -12.26 -15.04 16.34
CA ILE A 71 -11.38 -15.59 17.37
C ILE A 71 -11.83 -15.09 18.75
N GLU A 72 -11.81 -15.96 19.77
CA GLU A 72 -12.19 -15.62 21.14
C GLU A 72 -11.41 -14.41 21.66
N SER A 73 -12.10 -13.51 22.37
CA SER A 73 -11.48 -12.34 23.00
C SER A 73 -10.45 -12.78 24.06
N GLY A 74 -9.18 -12.85 23.68
CA GLY A 74 -8.11 -13.38 24.55
C GLY A 74 -6.83 -13.77 23.81
N GLU A 75 -6.90 -14.08 22.51
CA GLU A 75 -5.69 -14.27 21.70
C GLU A 75 -4.98 -12.94 21.44
N ARG A 76 -3.64 -12.99 21.37
CA ARG A 76 -2.82 -11.80 21.13
C ARG A 76 -2.93 -11.42 19.65
N PRO A 77 -3.14 -10.14 19.31
CA PRO A 77 -3.14 -9.71 17.92
C PRO A 77 -1.78 -9.98 17.26
N ASP A 78 -1.81 -10.21 15.95
CA ASP A 78 -0.59 -10.22 15.14
C ASP A 78 -0.01 -8.81 15.11
N ALA A 79 1.21 -8.66 15.63
CA ALA A 79 1.87 -7.37 15.75
C ALA A 79 2.94 -7.17 14.67
N TYR A 80 2.65 -6.30 13.70
CA TYR A 80 3.57 -5.90 12.64
C TYR A 80 4.36 -4.65 13.08
N LYS A 81 5.42 -4.90 13.87
CA LYS A 81 6.27 -3.85 14.43
C LYS A 81 7.11 -3.16 13.36
N ALA A 82 7.33 -1.87 13.54
CA ALA A 82 8.27 -1.10 12.73
C ALA A 82 9.66 -1.75 12.73
N VAL A 83 10.28 -1.80 11.56
CA VAL A 83 11.67 -2.20 11.37
C VAL A 83 12.46 -1.02 10.81
N LEU A 84 13.69 -0.86 11.26
CA LEU A 84 14.60 0.15 10.75
C LEU A 84 15.56 -0.50 9.76
N ILE A 85 15.48 -0.12 8.49
CA ILE A 85 16.33 -0.66 7.42
C ILE A 85 16.96 0.52 6.68
N ASP A 86 18.30 0.59 6.66
CA ASP A 86 19.07 1.69 6.05
C ASP A 86 18.64 3.10 6.54
N GLY A 87 18.20 3.21 7.80
CA GLY A 87 17.74 4.46 8.40
C GLY A 87 16.29 4.83 8.09
N GLN A 88 15.59 4.03 7.27
CA GLN A 88 14.18 4.19 6.98
C GLN A 88 13.33 3.29 7.89
N LYS A 89 12.28 3.86 8.47
CA LYS A 89 11.29 3.12 9.25
C LYS A 89 10.24 2.52 8.31
N LEU A 90 10.03 1.21 8.40
CA LEU A 90 9.12 0.45 7.54
C LEU A 90 8.27 -0.52 8.35
N TYR A 91 7.11 -0.90 7.83
CA TYR A 91 6.14 -1.75 8.50
C TYR A 91 5.87 -3.01 7.68
N PRO A 92 6.14 -4.21 8.22
CA PRO A 92 5.96 -5.49 7.51
C PRO A 92 4.52 -6.00 7.62
N VAL A 93 3.51 -5.15 7.36
CA VAL A 93 2.09 -5.50 7.58
C VAL A 93 1.68 -6.69 6.73
N GLY A 94 1.31 -7.80 7.38
CA GLY A 94 0.96 -9.06 6.73
C GLY A 94 2.15 -9.87 6.17
N ALA A 95 3.40 -9.39 6.26
CA ALA A 95 4.54 -10.17 5.82
C ALA A 95 4.69 -11.45 6.67
N PHE A 96 5.05 -12.57 6.03
CA PHE A 96 5.12 -13.90 6.65
C PHE A 96 3.80 -14.43 7.24
N SER A 97 2.66 -13.81 6.92
CA SER A 97 1.33 -14.21 7.41
C SER A 97 0.30 -14.25 6.27
N TRP A 98 0.31 -13.25 5.39
CA TRP A 98 -0.68 -13.06 4.33
C TRP A 98 -0.15 -13.43 2.96
N CYS A 99 -1.09 -13.67 2.05
CA CYS A 99 -0.82 -14.06 0.66
C CYS A 99 -0.56 -12.85 -0.25
N TRP A 100 0.45 -12.04 0.07
CA TRP A 100 0.85 -10.91 -0.77
C TRP A 100 1.41 -11.38 -2.12
N GLN A 101 0.98 -10.73 -3.19
CA GLN A 101 1.54 -10.88 -4.53
C GLN A 101 2.44 -9.69 -4.83
N ASP A 102 3.65 -9.93 -5.35
CA ASP A 102 4.48 -8.90 -5.98
C ASP A 102 4.04 -8.80 -7.44
N VAL A 103 3.44 -7.66 -7.79
CA VAL A 103 2.91 -7.38 -9.13
C VAL A 103 3.72 -6.30 -9.84
N SER A 104 4.98 -6.09 -9.42
CA SER A 104 5.84 -5.04 -9.99
C SER A 104 6.12 -5.22 -11.50
N ASP A 105 5.91 -6.41 -12.04
CA ASP A 105 6.09 -6.72 -13.46
C ASP A 105 4.80 -6.55 -14.28
N ASP A 106 3.66 -6.21 -13.66
CA ASP A 106 2.41 -5.89 -14.35
C ASP A 106 2.43 -4.43 -14.88
N ASP A 107 2.02 -4.24 -16.13
CA ASP A 107 2.04 -2.92 -16.80
C ASP A 107 1.17 -1.88 -16.06
N THR A 108 0.01 -2.30 -15.53
CA THR A 108 -0.92 -1.42 -14.81
C THR A 108 -0.35 -1.07 -13.44
N ALA A 109 0.25 -2.03 -12.73
CA ALA A 109 0.93 -1.78 -11.47
C ALA A 109 2.15 -0.84 -11.63
N GLN A 110 2.94 -1.02 -12.69
CA GLN A 110 4.04 -0.10 -13.02
C GLN A 110 3.55 1.30 -13.33
N PHE A 111 2.46 1.43 -14.10
CA PHE A 111 1.83 2.70 -14.38
C PHE A 111 1.34 3.38 -13.08
N SER A 112 0.68 2.64 -12.19
CA SER A 112 0.29 3.11 -10.86
C SER A 112 1.49 3.64 -10.07
N ALA A 113 2.61 2.91 -10.03
CA ALA A 113 3.82 3.35 -9.33
C ALA A 113 4.41 4.65 -9.91
N HIS A 114 4.44 4.79 -11.24
CA HIS A 114 4.89 6.02 -11.89
C HIS A 114 3.97 7.20 -11.60
N LEU A 115 2.66 6.97 -11.62
CA LEU A 115 1.65 7.97 -11.35
C LEU A 115 1.68 8.47 -9.91
N VAL A 116 1.79 7.56 -8.93
CA VAL A 116 1.96 7.92 -7.51
C VAL A 116 3.25 8.72 -7.29
N ARG A 117 4.34 8.35 -7.97
CA ARG A 117 5.60 9.10 -7.92
C ARG A 117 5.42 10.51 -8.46
N GLU A 118 4.78 10.65 -9.62
CA GLU A 118 4.53 11.96 -10.26
C GLU A 118 3.70 12.87 -9.35
N LEU A 119 2.56 12.37 -8.86
CA LEU A 119 1.66 13.11 -7.97
C LEU A 119 2.36 13.51 -6.65
N SER A 120 3.18 12.62 -6.10
CA SER A 120 3.99 12.90 -4.90
C SER A 120 5.01 14.01 -5.16
N GLU A 121 5.67 14.00 -6.31
CA GLU A 121 6.62 15.04 -6.70
C GLU A 121 5.93 16.39 -6.96
N MET A 122 4.77 16.39 -7.64
CA MET A 122 3.94 17.59 -7.82
C MET A 122 3.55 18.20 -6.46
N LYS A 123 3.09 17.37 -5.52
CA LYS A 123 2.75 17.79 -4.15
C LYS A 123 3.97 18.37 -3.43
N ARG A 124 5.14 17.73 -3.55
CA ARG A 124 6.43 18.20 -2.99
C ARG A 124 6.85 19.55 -3.56
N LEU A 125 6.55 19.83 -4.83
CA LEU A 125 6.80 21.10 -5.50
C LEU A 125 5.78 22.20 -5.17
N GLY A 126 4.79 21.91 -4.32
CA GLY A 126 3.80 22.87 -3.85
C GLY A 126 2.54 22.96 -4.72
N MET A 127 2.33 22.02 -5.65
CA MET A 127 1.08 21.93 -6.38
C MET A 127 -0.04 21.39 -5.48
N ASN A 128 -1.26 21.82 -5.73
CA ASN A 128 -2.43 21.33 -5.00
C ASN A 128 -2.85 19.95 -5.52
N VAL A 129 -2.32 18.89 -4.91
CA VAL A 129 -2.67 17.49 -5.20
C VAL A 129 -3.56 16.94 -4.08
N PRO A 130 -4.86 16.72 -4.32
CA PRO A 130 -5.78 16.16 -3.33
C PRO A 130 -5.37 14.73 -2.93
N ASP A 131 -5.58 14.33 -1.67
CA ASP A 131 -5.30 12.95 -1.25
C ASP A 131 -6.14 11.92 -2.02
N LYS A 132 -7.34 12.31 -2.47
CA LYS A 132 -8.20 11.51 -3.36
C LYS A 132 -7.52 11.20 -4.71
N ALA A 133 -6.60 12.05 -5.19
CA ALA A 133 -5.82 11.77 -6.41
C ALA A 133 -4.86 10.60 -6.21
N ILE A 134 -4.17 10.54 -5.06
CA ILE A 134 -3.31 9.40 -4.69
C ILE A 134 -4.16 8.12 -4.50
N ALA A 135 -5.35 8.25 -3.90
CA ALA A 135 -6.26 7.11 -3.76
C ALA A 135 -6.72 6.56 -5.13
N LEU A 136 -7.00 7.43 -6.10
CA LEU A 136 -7.31 7.00 -7.47
C LEU A 136 -6.11 6.35 -8.16
N ALA A 137 -4.91 6.92 -7.99
CA ALA A 137 -3.67 6.38 -8.55
C ALA A 137 -3.24 5.03 -7.97
N THR A 138 -3.85 4.57 -6.88
CA THR A 138 -3.61 3.27 -6.22
C THR A 138 -4.80 2.32 -6.36
N ASN A 139 -5.90 2.74 -7.00
CA ASN A 139 -7.06 1.90 -7.26
C ASN A 139 -6.92 1.20 -8.61
N GLU A 140 -7.00 -0.13 -8.61
CA GLU A 140 -6.73 -0.95 -9.80
C GLU A 140 -7.59 -0.56 -11.01
N LYS A 141 -8.91 -0.46 -10.83
CA LYS A 141 -9.85 -0.10 -11.91
C LYS A 141 -9.60 1.30 -12.44
N ALA A 142 -9.43 2.28 -11.55
CA ALA A 142 -9.19 3.67 -11.96
C ALA A 142 -7.87 3.82 -12.73
N VAL A 143 -6.82 3.09 -12.32
CA VAL A 143 -5.53 3.09 -13.01
C VAL A 143 -5.65 2.43 -14.39
N ALA A 144 -6.35 1.30 -14.49
CA ALA A 144 -6.55 0.58 -15.74
C ALA A 144 -7.27 1.42 -16.82
N GLU A 145 -8.16 2.33 -16.43
CA GLU A 145 -8.83 3.26 -17.37
C GLU A 145 -7.88 4.29 -18.01
N HIS A 146 -6.67 4.47 -17.46
CA HIS A 146 -5.74 5.51 -17.85
C HIS A 146 -4.36 4.99 -18.29
N VAL A 147 -4.16 3.67 -18.29
CA VAL A 147 -2.84 3.03 -18.56
C VAL A 147 -2.27 3.37 -19.95
N ASP A 148 -3.13 3.66 -20.93
CA ASP A 148 -2.72 4.05 -22.29
C ASP A 148 -2.28 5.53 -22.40
N MET A 149 -2.43 6.31 -21.33
CA MET A 149 -2.06 7.74 -21.30
C MET A 149 -0.58 7.93 -20.91
N GLY A 150 -0.03 9.09 -21.26
CA GLY A 150 1.22 9.55 -20.64
C GLY A 150 1.01 9.81 -19.14
N VAL A 151 1.99 9.45 -18.30
CA VAL A 151 1.89 9.58 -16.83
C VAL A 151 1.53 11.01 -16.40
N SER A 152 2.11 12.03 -17.04
CA SER A 152 1.81 13.44 -16.75
C SER A 152 0.37 13.80 -17.10
N ASP A 153 -0.13 13.36 -18.26
CA ASP A 153 -1.50 13.64 -18.69
C ASP A 153 -2.51 12.96 -17.77
N ALA A 154 -2.20 11.73 -17.33
CA ALA A 154 -3.00 10.99 -16.38
C ALA A 154 -2.98 11.64 -14.98
N ALA A 155 -1.83 12.16 -14.53
CA ALA A 155 -1.72 12.89 -13.27
C ALA A 155 -2.62 14.13 -13.27
N ASP A 156 -2.57 14.94 -14.33
CA ASP A 156 -3.42 16.12 -14.46
C ASP A 156 -4.92 15.76 -14.48
N LEU A 157 -5.30 14.72 -15.23
CA LEU A 157 -6.68 14.24 -15.29
C LEU A 157 -7.17 13.75 -13.92
N ILE A 158 -6.37 12.95 -13.22
CA ILE A 158 -6.73 12.40 -11.90
C ILE A 158 -6.86 13.51 -10.86
N ILE A 159 -6.00 14.54 -10.90
CA ILE A 159 -6.15 15.73 -10.04
C ILE A 159 -7.49 16.42 -10.30
N GLN A 160 -7.90 16.57 -11.56
CA GLN A 160 -9.19 17.15 -11.91
C GLN A 160 -10.36 16.29 -11.42
N LEU A 161 -10.32 14.97 -11.63
CA LEU A 161 -11.34 14.03 -11.16
C LEU A 161 -11.44 14.00 -9.63
N ALA A 162 -10.31 14.15 -8.93
CA ALA A 162 -10.26 14.21 -7.47
C ALA A 162 -10.86 15.49 -6.88
N ALA A 163 -10.97 16.56 -7.67
CA ALA A 163 -11.54 17.85 -7.24
C ALA A 163 -13.07 17.94 -7.40
N LEU A 164 -13.69 16.96 -8.06
CA LEU A 164 -15.15 16.77 -8.17
C LEU A 164 -15.71 16.04 -6.94
#